data_AF-A0A7S2H0B0-F1
#
_entry.id   AF-A0A7S2H0B0-F1
#
_cell.length_a   1.000
_cell.length_b   1.000
_cell.length_c   1.000
_cell.angle_alpha   90.00
_cell.angle_beta   90.00
_cell.angle_gamma   90.00
#
_symmetry.space_group_name_H-M   'P 1'
#
loop_
_entity.id
_entity.type
_entity.pdbx_description
1 polymer ?
#
loop_
_entity_poly.entity_id
_entity_poly.type
_entity_poly.pdbx_seq_one_letter_code
_entity_poly.pdbx_strand_id
1 'polypeptide(L)'
;GGAAAWGYCWREELDCGTCVQYCDEGKSEYPCESGKYYQGRGPLMLKMNYNYGAFSKVAFGDKTVLLHDPSRVAHDPVLSFRSAIWLWMTPQGPKPSCHAVITGAWQPTPADEKKGRMPGYGMTTNILNGREECGTGDKVEERVAFFRRSAGIFGVGIDEATLYCDQVTPYS
;
A
#
# COMPACT_ATOMS: atom_id res chain seq x y z
N GLY A 1 2.88 24.29 -10.65
CA GLY A 1 2.73 22.94 -10.09
C GLY A 1 4.07 22.45 -9.62
N GLY A 2 4.15 21.80 -8.46
CA GLY A 2 5.39 21.21 -7.91
C GLY A 2 5.44 19.70 -8.12
N ALA A 3 6.36 19.01 -7.42
CA ALA A 3 6.52 17.55 -7.49
C ALA A 3 5.19 16.78 -7.27
N ALA A 4 4.33 17.27 -6.38
CA ALA A 4 2.99 16.70 -6.11
C ALA A 4 1.99 16.76 -7.29
N ALA A 5 2.39 17.24 -8.46
CA ALA A 5 1.60 17.18 -9.70
C ALA A 5 1.99 16.02 -10.63
N TRP A 6 3.02 15.24 -10.28
CA TRP A 6 3.62 14.18 -11.12
C TRP A 6 3.30 12.76 -10.64
N GLY A 7 2.17 12.59 -9.96
CA GLY A 7 1.68 11.27 -9.57
C GLY A 7 1.36 10.41 -10.79
N TYR A 8 1.36 9.09 -10.62
CA TYR A 8 1.09 8.11 -11.70
C TYR A 8 2.09 8.12 -12.87
N CYS A 9 3.29 8.70 -12.69
CA CYS A 9 4.34 8.69 -13.72
C CYS A 9 4.81 7.27 -14.08
N TRP A 10 4.79 6.36 -13.10
CA TRP A 10 5.26 4.97 -13.24
C TRP A 10 4.13 3.97 -12.96
N ARG A 11 4.11 2.87 -13.72
CA ARG A 11 3.14 1.76 -13.58
C ARG A 11 3.70 0.53 -12.87
N GLU A 12 5.02 0.47 -12.74
CA GLU A 12 5.74 -0.61 -12.07
C GLU A 12 7.05 -0.07 -11.49
N GLU A 13 7.58 -0.80 -10.52
CA GLU A 13 8.86 -0.54 -9.91
C GLU A 13 9.97 -0.57 -10.96
N LEU A 14 10.85 0.44 -10.94
CA LEU A 14 11.96 0.55 -11.88
C LEU A 14 13.05 -0.48 -11.55
N ASP A 15 13.65 -1.01 -12.63
CA ASP A 15 14.65 -2.07 -12.63
C ASP A 15 15.74 -1.89 -11.56
N CYS A 16 15.94 -2.92 -10.72
CA CYS A 16 16.89 -2.88 -9.60
C CYS A 16 18.21 -3.61 -9.88
N GLY A 17 18.51 -3.97 -11.14
CA GLY A 17 19.80 -4.52 -11.56
C GLY A 17 20.01 -5.98 -11.14
N THR A 18 19.85 -6.30 -9.86
CA THR A 18 19.69 -7.65 -9.31
C THR A 18 18.26 -7.80 -8.82
N CYS A 19 17.33 -8.06 -9.74
CA CYS A 19 15.90 -8.14 -9.43
C CYS A 19 15.61 -9.11 -8.28
N VAL A 20 15.27 -8.54 -7.12
CA VAL A 20 14.70 -9.29 -6.00
C VAL A 20 13.38 -9.86 -6.53
N GLN A 21 13.20 -11.18 -6.42
CA GLN A 21 12.00 -11.83 -6.95
C GLN A 21 10.72 -11.34 -6.23
N TYR A 22 10.87 -10.68 -5.08
CA TYR A 22 9.78 -10.35 -4.16
C TYR A 22 8.95 -11.60 -3.85
N CYS A 23 9.66 -12.68 -3.54
CA CYS A 23 9.10 -13.98 -3.27
C CYS A 23 9.42 -14.35 -1.82
N ASP A 24 8.38 -14.68 -1.06
CA ASP A 24 8.51 -15.35 0.24
C ASP A 24 8.12 -16.82 0.05
N GLU A 25 9.14 -17.69 -0.05
CA GLU A 25 9.00 -19.15 -0.17
C GLU A 25 8.30 -19.79 1.04
N GLY A 26 8.28 -19.10 2.19
CA GLY A 26 7.55 -19.54 3.39
C GLY A 26 6.02 -19.46 3.22
N LYS A 27 5.52 -18.76 2.20
CA LYS A 27 4.08 -18.62 1.91
C LYS A 27 3.61 -19.72 0.96
N SER A 28 3.54 -20.96 1.46
CA SER A 28 3.11 -22.14 0.70
C SER A 28 1.71 -22.04 0.07
N GLU A 29 0.82 -21.19 0.61
CA GLU A 29 -0.49 -20.92 0.00
C GLU A 29 -0.38 -20.19 -1.35
N TYR A 30 0.67 -19.39 -1.52
CA TYR A 30 0.92 -18.55 -2.69
C TYR A 30 2.34 -18.84 -3.22
N PRO A 31 2.57 -20.03 -3.79
CA PRO A 31 3.90 -20.47 -4.19
C PRO A 31 4.50 -19.51 -5.23
N CYS A 32 5.82 -19.40 -5.20
CA CYS A 32 6.54 -18.61 -6.18
C CYS A 32 6.71 -19.41 -7.46
N GLU A 33 6.33 -18.78 -8.57
CA GLU A 33 6.44 -19.40 -9.89
C GLU A 33 7.83 -19.15 -10.49
N SER A 34 8.41 -20.20 -11.09
CA SER A 34 9.73 -20.12 -11.70
C SER A 34 9.76 -19.07 -12.81
N GLY A 35 10.76 -18.18 -12.76
CA GLY A 35 10.92 -17.08 -13.70
C GLY A 35 9.91 -15.94 -13.55
N LYS A 36 9.11 -15.92 -12.46
CA LYS A 36 8.16 -14.83 -12.17
C LYS A 36 8.66 -13.94 -11.04
N TYR A 37 8.39 -12.65 -11.21
CA TYR A 37 8.82 -11.59 -10.30
C TYR A 37 7.62 -10.79 -9.81
N TYR A 38 7.51 -10.62 -8.50
CA TYR A 38 6.38 -10.00 -7.82
C TYR A 38 6.72 -8.59 -7.31
N GLN A 39 7.51 -7.85 -8.08
CA GLN A 39 7.83 -6.44 -7.81
C GLN A 39 6.58 -5.54 -7.79
N GLY A 40 6.74 -4.31 -7.31
CA GLY A 40 5.65 -3.33 -7.25
C GLY A 40 5.02 -3.07 -8.62
N ARG A 41 3.71 -3.25 -8.73
CA ARG A 41 2.92 -2.85 -9.93
C ARG A 41 1.64 -2.12 -9.56
N GLY A 42 1.25 -1.19 -10.41
CA GLY A 42 0.04 -0.37 -10.27
C GLY A 42 0.14 0.74 -9.23
N PRO A 43 -0.96 1.47 -8.98
CA PRO A 43 -0.94 2.75 -8.27
C PRO A 43 -0.44 2.72 -6.82
N LEU A 44 -0.66 1.60 -6.11
CA LEU A 44 -0.15 1.39 -4.75
C LEU A 44 0.97 0.33 -4.69
N MET A 45 1.62 0.04 -5.83
CA MET A 45 2.74 -0.89 -5.93
C MET A 45 2.47 -2.25 -5.27
N LEU A 46 1.50 -3.00 -5.81
CA LEU A 46 1.24 -4.37 -5.38
C LEU A 46 2.52 -5.19 -5.51
N LYS A 47 3.03 -5.67 -4.37
CA LYS A 47 4.32 -6.37 -4.24
C LYS A 47 4.16 -7.65 -3.43
N MET A 48 5.05 -8.62 -3.63
CA MET A 48 5.11 -9.94 -2.98
C MET A 48 4.11 -10.99 -3.49
N ASN A 49 4.58 -12.23 -3.70
CA ASN A 49 3.80 -13.39 -4.14
C ASN A 49 2.45 -13.55 -3.40
N TYR A 50 2.45 -13.43 -2.07
CA TYR A 50 1.23 -13.59 -1.29
C TYR A 50 0.16 -12.52 -1.56
N ASN A 51 0.55 -11.29 -1.87
CA ASN A 51 -0.41 -10.24 -2.24
C ASN A 51 -0.93 -10.44 -3.66
N TYR A 52 -0.06 -10.84 -4.61
CA TYR A 52 -0.49 -11.19 -5.96
C TYR A 52 -1.50 -12.33 -5.96
N GLY A 53 -1.23 -13.39 -5.19
CA GLY A 53 -2.14 -14.53 -5.09
C GLY A 53 -3.47 -14.18 -4.38
N ALA A 54 -3.42 -13.44 -3.27
CA ALA A 54 -4.62 -13.00 -2.56
C ALA A 54 -5.49 -12.08 -3.42
N PHE A 55 -4.90 -11.09 -4.10
CA PHE A 55 -5.62 -10.22 -5.03
C PHE A 55 -6.14 -11.01 -6.23
N SER A 56 -5.37 -11.95 -6.78
CA SER A 56 -5.79 -12.81 -7.88
C SER A 56 -7.07 -13.56 -7.53
N LYS A 57 -7.15 -14.10 -6.31
CA LYS A 57 -8.34 -14.81 -5.84
C LYS A 57 -9.59 -13.91 -5.86
N VAL A 58 -9.45 -12.65 -5.48
CA VAL A 58 -10.56 -11.67 -5.50
C VAL A 58 -10.91 -11.25 -6.93
N ALA A 59 -9.91 -11.01 -7.77
CA ALA A 59 -10.10 -10.47 -9.11
C ALA A 59 -10.60 -11.52 -10.13
N PHE A 60 -10.20 -12.78 -9.96
CA PHE A 60 -10.45 -13.86 -10.93
C PHE A 60 -11.18 -15.07 -10.36
N GLY A 61 -11.41 -15.13 -9.03
CA GLY A 61 -11.88 -16.35 -8.37
C GLY A 61 -10.80 -17.43 -8.25
N ASP A 62 -9.57 -17.14 -8.70
CA ASP A 62 -8.43 -18.07 -8.74
C ASP A 62 -7.16 -17.37 -8.27
N LYS A 63 -6.47 -17.96 -7.29
CA LYS A 63 -5.23 -17.40 -6.72
C LYS A 63 -4.01 -17.51 -7.64
N THR A 64 -4.04 -18.36 -8.66
CA THR A 64 -2.87 -18.70 -9.48
C THR A 64 -2.69 -17.78 -10.69
N VAL A 65 -3.75 -17.12 -11.16
CA VAL A 65 -3.73 -16.30 -12.37
C VAL A 65 -2.62 -15.24 -12.34
N LEU A 66 -2.51 -14.48 -11.24
CA LEU A 66 -1.45 -13.47 -11.10
C LEU A 66 -0.15 -14.02 -10.50
N LEU A 67 -0.14 -15.27 -10.00
CA LEU A 67 1.12 -15.94 -9.68
C LEU A 67 1.85 -16.34 -10.96
N HIS A 68 1.12 -16.83 -11.97
CA HIS A 68 1.65 -17.20 -13.28
C HIS A 68 1.92 -16.00 -14.19
N ASP A 69 1.13 -14.92 -14.10
CA ASP A 69 1.32 -13.72 -14.91
C ASP A 69 1.13 -12.43 -14.09
N PRO A 70 2.11 -12.07 -13.24
CA PRO A 70 2.04 -10.87 -12.43
C PRO A 70 2.12 -9.58 -13.28
N SER A 71 2.63 -9.65 -14.51
CA SER A 71 2.76 -8.49 -15.41
C SER A 71 1.42 -7.86 -15.79
N ARG A 72 0.33 -8.64 -15.72
CA ARG A 72 -1.03 -8.16 -16.02
C ARG A 72 -1.42 -6.93 -15.19
N VAL A 73 -0.96 -6.83 -13.96
CA VAL A 73 -1.26 -5.69 -13.07
C VAL A 73 -0.69 -4.37 -13.61
N ALA A 74 0.41 -4.41 -14.37
CA ALA A 74 0.98 -3.22 -15.00
C ALA A 74 0.39 -2.91 -16.39
N HIS A 75 -0.15 -3.93 -17.09
CA HIS A 75 -0.60 -3.80 -18.48
C HIS A 75 -2.11 -3.66 -18.67
N ASP A 76 -2.92 -4.14 -17.73
CA ASP A 76 -4.37 -3.92 -17.72
C ASP A 76 -4.71 -2.78 -16.74
N PRO A 77 -5.13 -1.60 -17.23
CA PRO A 77 -5.37 -0.45 -16.35
C PRO A 77 -6.52 -0.68 -15.37
N VAL A 78 -7.55 -1.44 -15.74
CA VAL A 78 -8.67 -1.74 -14.84
C VAL A 78 -8.21 -2.66 -13.73
N LEU A 79 -7.45 -3.70 -14.07
CA LEU A 79 -6.85 -4.60 -13.07
C LEU A 79 -5.86 -3.85 -12.17
N SER A 80 -5.08 -2.93 -12.75
CA SER A 80 -4.12 -2.08 -12.04
C SER A 80 -4.79 -1.23 -10.96
N PHE A 81 -5.87 -0.51 -11.30
CA PHE A 81 -6.61 0.26 -10.30
C PHE A 81 -7.34 -0.64 -9.30
N ARG A 82 -7.87 -1.79 -9.73
CA ARG A 82 -8.48 -2.77 -8.82
C ARG A 82 -7.50 -3.28 -7.77
N SER A 83 -6.22 -3.46 -8.10
CA SER A 83 -5.22 -3.90 -7.13
C SER A 83 -4.97 -2.84 -6.05
N ALA A 84 -4.89 -1.57 -6.44
CA ALA A 84 -4.76 -0.45 -5.51
C ALA A 84 -5.99 -0.32 -4.60
N ILE A 85 -7.20 -0.41 -5.16
CA ILE A 85 -8.43 -0.38 -4.36
C ILE A 85 -8.48 -1.58 -3.42
N TRP A 86 -8.08 -2.77 -3.88
CA TRP A 86 -8.03 -3.95 -3.02
C TRP A 86 -7.07 -3.75 -1.83
N LEU A 87 -5.86 -3.23 -2.06
CA LEU A 87 -4.92 -2.89 -0.97
C LEU A 87 -5.53 -1.87 0.00
N TRP A 88 -6.26 -0.88 -0.52
CA TRP A 88 -6.89 0.16 0.29
C TRP A 88 -8.05 -0.37 1.17
N MET A 89 -8.80 -1.33 0.65
CA MET A 89 -10.03 -1.85 1.26
C MET A 89 -9.80 -3.07 2.16
N THR A 90 -8.70 -3.81 1.97
CA THR A 90 -8.52 -5.13 2.60
C THR A 90 -7.66 -5.04 3.87
N PRO A 91 -8.19 -5.39 5.06
CA PRO A 91 -7.37 -5.51 6.26
C PRO A 91 -6.41 -6.70 6.12
N GLN A 92 -5.18 -6.57 6.65
CA GLN A 92 -4.14 -7.60 6.53
C GLN A 92 -3.48 -7.87 7.89
N GLY A 93 -3.73 -9.04 8.47
CA GLY A 93 -3.23 -9.39 9.80
C GLY A 93 -3.73 -8.40 10.86
N PRO A 94 -2.84 -7.83 11.70
CA PRO A 94 -3.25 -6.83 12.70
C PRO A 94 -3.54 -5.44 12.11
N LYS A 95 -3.28 -5.22 10.81
CA LYS A 95 -3.51 -3.94 10.15
C LYS A 95 -5.00 -3.78 9.79
N PRO A 96 -5.69 -2.69 10.19
CA PRO A 96 -6.98 -2.36 9.62
C PRO A 96 -6.84 -1.97 8.14
N SER A 97 -7.95 -1.83 7.42
CA SER A 97 -7.91 -1.28 6.06
C SER A 97 -7.72 0.24 6.10
N CYS A 98 -7.04 0.78 5.09
CA CYS A 98 -6.91 2.24 4.94
C CYS A 98 -8.28 2.91 4.84
N HIS A 99 -9.23 2.25 4.18
CA HIS A 99 -10.61 2.70 4.11
C HIS A 99 -11.26 2.86 5.48
N ALA A 100 -11.16 1.85 6.36
CA ALA A 100 -11.76 1.93 7.69
C ALA A 100 -11.14 3.05 8.53
N VAL A 101 -9.83 3.30 8.39
CA VAL A 101 -9.15 4.42 9.06
C VAL A 101 -9.68 5.76 8.58
N ILE A 102 -9.69 6.02 7.27
CA ILE A 102 -10.02 7.36 6.75
C ILE A 102 -11.52 7.70 6.86
N THR A 103 -12.38 6.69 6.99
CA THR A 103 -13.82 6.85 7.18
C THR A 103 -14.25 6.87 8.65
N GLY A 104 -13.32 6.70 9.59
CA GLY A 104 -13.60 6.66 11.02
C GLY A 104 -14.26 5.36 11.50
N ALA A 105 -14.28 4.31 10.67
CA ALA A 105 -14.84 3.00 11.03
C ALA A 105 -13.85 2.14 11.86
N TRP A 106 -12.57 2.49 11.89
CA TRP A 106 -11.57 1.85 12.75
C TRP A 106 -11.35 2.67 14.03
N GLN A 107 -11.52 2.02 15.18
CA GLN A 107 -11.16 2.56 16.49
C GLN A 107 -9.83 1.93 16.95
N PRO A 108 -8.81 2.73 17.33
CA PRO A 108 -7.57 2.19 17.87
C PRO A 108 -7.82 1.41 19.16
N THR A 109 -7.10 0.31 19.33
CA THR A 109 -7.06 -0.39 20.61
C THR A 109 -6.14 0.34 21.58
N PRO A 110 -6.22 0.07 22.91
CA PRO A 110 -5.23 0.59 23.85
C PRO A 110 -3.78 0.22 23.52
N ALA A 111 -3.57 -0.89 22.79
CA ALA A 111 -2.25 -1.28 22.31
C ALA A 111 -1.79 -0.45 21.10
N ASP A 112 -2.71 -0.03 20.24
CA ASP A 112 -2.44 0.88 19.12
C ASP A 112 -2.13 2.29 19.62
N GLU A 113 -2.91 2.81 20.58
CA GLU A 113 -2.69 4.13 21.18
C GLU A 113 -1.31 4.24 21.83
N LYS A 114 -0.89 3.22 22.59
CA LYS A 114 0.47 3.15 23.17
C LYS A 114 1.58 3.15 22.14
N LYS A 115 1.28 2.74 20.91
CA LYS A 115 2.18 2.73 19.76
C LYS A 115 2.06 3.98 18.88
N GLY A 116 1.30 4.98 19.33
CA GLY A 116 1.04 6.21 18.58
C GLY A 116 0.14 6.01 17.36
N ARG A 117 -0.49 4.84 17.18
CA ARG A 117 -1.34 4.53 16.03
C ARG A 117 -2.73 5.11 16.25
N MET A 118 -2.94 6.32 15.74
CA MET A 118 -4.20 7.06 15.84
C MET A 118 -4.89 7.17 14.47
N PRO A 119 -6.22 7.38 14.41
CA PRO A 119 -6.91 7.64 13.15
C PRO A 119 -6.32 8.84 12.41
N GLY A 120 -6.13 8.71 11.09
CA GLY A 120 -5.44 9.75 10.31
C GLY A 120 -4.84 9.28 9.00
N TYR A 121 -4.41 10.23 8.17
CA TYR A 121 -3.69 9.93 6.93
C TYR A 121 -2.34 9.25 7.21
N GLY A 122 -1.62 9.65 8.26
CA GLY A 122 -0.37 9.03 8.67
C GLY A 122 -0.52 7.54 9.00
N MET A 123 -1.67 7.14 9.53
CA MET A 123 -1.98 5.73 9.77
C MET A 123 -2.15 4.93 8.47
N THR A 124 -2.67 5.54 7.40
CA THR A 124 -2.71 4.90 6.07
C THR A 124 -1.30 4.68 5.51
N THR A 125 -0.38 5.62 5.72
CA THR A 125 1.05 5.44 5.40
C THR A 125 1.65 4.27 6.18
N ASN A 126 1.37 4.18 7.49
CA ASN A 126 1.84 3.08 8.32
C ASN A 126 1.32 1.71 7.85
N ILE A 127 0.06 1.63 7.43
CA ILE A 127 -0.54 0.40 6.90
C ILE A 127 0.18 -0.04 5.62
N LEU A 128 0.41 0.89 4.69
CA LEU A 128 0.96 0.62 3.37
C LEU A 128 2.46 0.33 3.36
N ASN A 129 3.27 1.12 4.08
CA ASN A 129 4.73 1.00 4.05
C ASN A 129 5.41 1.46 5.36
N GLY A 130 4.75 1.22 6.50
CA GLY A 130 5.20 1.78 7.77
C GLY A 130 6.55 1.28 8.28
N ARG A 131 6.95 0.05 7.93
CA ARG A 131 8.24 -0.50 8.38
C ARG A 131 9.42 0.27 7.78
N GLU A 132 9.22 0.80 6.59
CA GLU A 132 10.22 1.53 5.82
C GLU A 132 10.16 3.05 6.08
N GLU A 133 8.98 3.58 6.44
CA GLU A 133 8.74 5.03 6.41
C GLU A 133 8.27 5.66 7.73
N CYS A 134 7.83 4.86 8.72
CA CYS A 134 7.25 5.37 9.96
C CYS A 134 8.15 5.05 11.17
N GLY A 135 8.03 5.86 12.22
CA GLY A 135 8.80 5.67 13.46
C GLY A 135 10.30 5.96 13.36
N THR A 136 10.74 6.60 12.28
CA THR A 136 12.14 6.97 12.04
C THR A 136 12.50 8.36 12.57
N GLY A 137 11.50 9.18 12.91
CA GLY A 137 11.66 10.61 13.21
C GLY A 137 11.65 11.52 11.98
N ASP A 138 11.85 10.97 10.78
CA ASP A 138 11.72 11.70 9.52
C ASP A 138 10.25 11.75 9.07
N LYS A 139 9.85 12.89 8.51
CA LYS A 139 8.49 13.09 8.01
C LYS A 139 8.33 12.61 6.58
N VAL A 140 7.21 11.94 6.31
CA VAL A 140 6.78 11.48 4.98
C VAL A 140 6.24 12.63 4.10
N GLU A 141 7.05 13.67 3.88
CA GLU A 141 6.62 14.92 3.27
C GLU A 141 6.03 14.76 1.86
N GLU A 142 6.55 13.83 1.05
CA GLU A 142 6.04 13.63 -0.31
C GLU A 142 4.59 13.12 -0.32
N ARG A 143 4.27 12.11 0.50
CA ARG A 143 2.90 11.59 0.64
C ARG A 143 1.94 12.68 1.08
N VAL A 144 2.36 13.46 2.09
CA VAL A 144 1.56 14.55 2.64
C VAL A 144 1.35 15.67 1.60
N ALA A 145 2.35 15.98 0.79
CA ALA A 145 2.22 16.98 -0.28
C ALA A 145 1.15 16.58 -1.32
N PHE A 146 1.12 15.31 -1.74
CA PHE A 146 0.07 14.80 -2.64
C PHE A 146 -1.32 14.83 -1.99
N PHE A 147 -1.42 14.46 -0.71
CA PHE A 147 -2.68 14.50 0.03
C PHE A 147 -3.23 15.92 0.17
N ARG A 148 -2.41 16.88 0.63
CA ARG A 148 -2.77 18.30 0.74
C ARG A 148 -3.22 18.88 -0.60
N ARG A 149 -2.49 18.60 -1.67
CA ARG A 149 -2.87 19.07 -3.02
C ARG A 149 -4.22 18.51 -3.44
N SER A 150 -4.45 17.21 -3.24
CA SER A 150 -5.70 16.56 -3.62
C SER A 150 -6.88 17.12 -2.80
N ALA A 151 -6.70 17.28 -1.49
CA ALA A 151 -7.72 17.88 -0.62
C ALA A 151 -8.07 19.32 -1.04
N GLY A 152 -7.05 20.12 -1.41
CA GLY A 152 -7.26 21.48 -1.94
C GLY A 152 -8.04 21.52 -3.25
N ILE A 153 -7.82 20.56 -4.15
CA ILE A 153 -8.59 20.44 -5.41
C ILE A 153 -10.05 20.09 -5.12
N PHE A 154 -10.31 19.21 -4.15
CA PHE A 154 -11.66 18.79 -3.78
C PHE A 154 -12.37 19.75 -2.82
N GLY A 155 -11.67 20.75 -2.27
CA GLY A 155 -12.22 21.69 -1.30
C GLY A 155 -12.60 21.03 0.04
N VAL A 156 -11.92 19.95 0.42
CA VAL A 156 -12.17 19.23 1.68
C VAL A 156 -11.16 19.63 2.76
N GLY A 157 -11.63 19.75 3.99
CA GLY A 157 -10.78 20.01 5.14
C GLY A 157 -9.85 18.84 5.45
N ILE A 158 -8.66 19.15 5.96
CA ILE A 158 -7.69 18.17 6.44
C ILE A 158 -7.35 18.46 7.90
N ASP A 159 -7.18 17.41 8.69
CA ASP A 159 -6.62 17.53 10.04
C ASP A 159 -5.10 17.37 9.97
N GLU A 160 -4.41 18.51 10.03
CA GLU A 160 -2.95 18.62 9.98
C GLU A 160 -2.25 17.81 11.09
N ALA A 161 -2.91 17.57 12.23
CA ALA A 161 -2.35 16.80 13.33
C ALA A 161 -2.23 15.30 13.01
N THR A 162 -2.87 14.82 11.94
CA THR A 162 -3.02 13.38 11.64
C THR A 162 -2.26 12.93 10.39
N LEU A 163 -1.49 13.81 9.75
CA LEU A 163 -0.91 13.56 8.43
C LEU A 163 0.34 12.69 8.43
N TYR A 164 1.12 12.73 9.50
CA TYR A 164 2.44 12.12 9.57
C TYR A 164 2.45 10.86 10.43
N CYS A 165 3.48 10.03 10.26
CA CYS A 165 3.68 8.78 11.00
C CYS A 165 5.08 8.66 11.63
N ASP A 166 5.80 9.77 11.75
CA ASP A 166 7.16 9.85 12.30
C ASP A 166 7.24 9.36 13.76
N GLN A 167 6.14 9.44 14.50
CA GLN A 167 6.02 9.03 15.91
C GLN A 167 5.26 7.70 16.09
N VAL A 168 4.92 7.01 14.99
CA VAL A 168 4.14 5.77 15.03
C VAL A 168 5.07 4.57 15.11
N THR A 169 4.81 3.62 16.00
CA THR A 169 5.48 2.32 15.96
C THR A 169 4.89 1.46 14.83
N PRO A 170 5.68 1.06 13.81
CA PRO A 170 5.18 0.32 12.67
C PRO A 170 4.53 -1.02 13.01
N TYR A 171 3.69 -1.54 12.13
CA TYR A 171 3.28 -2.94 12.20
C TYR A 171 4.44 -3.86 11.81
N SER A 172 4.60 -4.95 12.58
CA SER A 172 5.51 -6.07 12.32
C SER A 172 4.86 -7.11 11.42
#